data_AF-A0A0P9VPY8-F1
#
_entry.id   AF-A0A0P9VPY8-F1
#
_cell.length_a   1.000
_cell.length_b   1.000
_cell.length_c   1.000
_cell.angle_alpha   90.00
_cell.angle_beta   90.00
_cell.angle_gamma   90.00
#
_symmetry.space_group_name_H-M   'P 1'
#
loop_
_entity.id
_entity.type
_entity.pdbx_description
1 polymer ?
#
loop_
_entity_poly.entity_id
_entity_poly.type
_entity_poly.pdbx_seq_one_letter_code
_entity_poly.pdbx_strand_id
1 'polypeptide(L)'
;MIFVQTLFDQLLTASGVGDGLCRGTCVLAKACRFNSFKKSTGGLILKSVSQWMLYVVMLLGGGLRAEAEPTALVFPPMTGSVVDAAQMLDSQTTVRLARLLRAHEQATGERVVVVTLADLQGTSIEEFGARLGDAWSLGPHGEDDSVLLVVYRDKRKVFMEVGAALKDRFNEAQASLIIDMLMTPEFDDNRFAVGIERGTRAVIAALGGQIPDYPEPTRQMSEYEEQASDDQVWLIAIVLTLIVLGIVIISIKRGAVARPARDRAADRNGGRFGGGGASGNW
;
A
#
# COMPACT_ATOMS: atom_id res chain seq x y z
N MET A 1 -0.07 33.54 -20.45
CA MET A 1 -0.28 34.48 -19.31
C MET A 1 -0.71 35.88 -19.79
N ILE A 2 -1.61 35.96 -20.79
CA ILE A 2 -2.19 37.23 -21.28
C ILE A 2 -3.73 37.15 -21.29
N PHE A 3 -4.31 35.95 -21.27
CA PHE A 3 -5.76 35.73 -21.28
C PHE A 3 -6.44 35.92 -19.91
N VAL A 4 -5.68 35.91 -18.80
CA VAL A 4 -6.24 36.10 -17.44
C VAL A 4 -6.36 37.59 -17.07
N GLN A 5 -5.57 38.47 -17.69
CA GLN A 5 -5.59 39.90 -17.39
C GLN A 5 -6.87 40.60 -17.90
N THR A 6 -7.49 40.07 -18.97
CA THR A 6 -8.65 40.73 -19.61
C THR A 6 -9.97 40.41 -18.92
N LEU A 7 -10.02 39.35 -18.09
CA LEU A 7 -11.23 38.95 -17.39
C LEU A 7 -11.41 39.63 -16.02
N PHE A 8 -10.34 40.23 -15.48
CA PHE A 8 -10.38 40.96 -14.21
C PHE A 8 -10.86 42.41 -14.36
N ASP A 9 -10.68 43.02 -15.54
CA ASP A 9 -11.14 44.40 -15.81
C ASP A 9 -12.65 44.49 -16.11
N GLN A 10 -13.33 43.37 -16.39
CA GLN A 10 -14.78 43.32 -16.57
C GLN A 10 -15.56 43.17 -15.24
N LEU A 11 -14.89 42.85 -14.13
CA LEU A 11 -15.52 42.60 -12.83
C LEU A 11 -15.55 43.81 -11.87
N LEU A 12 -14.89 44.92 -12.22
CA LEU A 12 -14.94 46.17 -11.45
C LEU A 12 -16.04 47.15 -11.91
N THR A 13 -16.93 46.72 -12.81
CA THR A 13 -18.08 47.52 -13.29
C THR A 13 -19.43 46.93 -12.85
N ALA A 14 -19.51 46.38 -11.63
CA ALA A 14 -20.76 45.82 -11.08
C ALA A 14 -20.84 45.88 -9.54
N SER A 15 -20.99 47.08 -8.99
CA SER A 15 -21.80 47.41 -7.80
C SER A 15 -21.52 48.89 -7.46
N GLY A 16 -22.43 49.86 -7.55
CA GLY A 16 -23.88 49.84 -7.47
C GLY A 16 -24.33 50.32 -6.10
N VAL A 17 -24.27 51.63 -5.83
CA VAL A 17 -25.11 52.27 -4.80
C VAL A 17 -25.52 53.65 -5.31
N GLY A 18 -26.82 53.82 -5.49
CA GLY A 18 -27.45 55.07 -5.87
C GLY A 18 -27.81 55.88 -4.63
N ASP A 19 -27.56 57.19 -4.72
CA ASP A 19 -28.17 58.19 -3.86
C ASP A 19 -29.12 59.03 -4.72
N GLY A 20 -30.39 59.00 -4.35
CA GLY A 20 -31.44 59.79 -4.99
C GLY A 20 -31.46 61.23 -4.49
N LEU A 21 -31.90 62.11 -5.39
CA LEU A 21 -32.54 63.41 -5.16
C LEU A 21 -31.81 64.44 -4.27
N CYS A 22 -31.32 65.51 -4.90
CA CYS A 22 -31.98 66.82 -4.80
C CYS A 22 -31.35 67.86 -5.75
N ARG A 23 -32.24 68.48 -6.54
CA ARG A 23 -32.32 69.90 -6.91
C ARG A 23 -31.05 70.77 -6.82
N GLY A 24 -30.79 71.51 -7.89
CA GLY A 24 -30.35 72.90 -7.75
C GLY A 24 -29.25 73.31 -8.71
N THR A 25 -29.65 74.07 -9.72
CA THR A 25 -28.84 75.01 -10.51
C THR A 25 -27.81 75.79 -9.67
N CYS A 26 -26.58 75.95 -10.17
CA CYS A 26 -25.78 77.20 -10.19
C CYS A 26 -24.32 76.84 -10.58
N VAL A 27 -23.82 77.26 -11.75
CA VAL A 27 -23.26 78.60 -12.04
C VAL A 27 -21.81 78.76 -11.53
N LEU A 28 -20.93 79.02 -12.50
CA LEU A 28 -19.68 79.79 -12.43
C LEU A 28 -18.48 79.29 -11.59
N ALA A 29 -17.44 78.94 -12.34
CA ALA A 29 -16.21 79.75 -12.47
C ALA A 29 -15.04 79.58 -11.50
N LYS A 30 -13.89 79.81 -12.15
CA LYS A 30 -12.65 80.43 -11.65
C LYS A 30 -11.77 79.58 -10.72
N ALA A 31 -10.78 78.99 -11.38
CA ALA A 31 -9.38 79.38 -11.23
C ALA A 31 -8.95 79.87 -9.84
N CYS A 32 -8.08 79.10 -9.20
CA CYS A 32 -7.03 79.67 -8.38
C CYS A 32 -5.77 78.82 -8.51
N ARG A 33 -4.82 79.36 -9.27
CA ARG A 33 -3.40 79.02 -9.23
C ARG A 33 -2.91 79.37 -7.83
N PHE A 34 -2.49 78.39 -7.02
CA PHE A 34 -1.71 78.66 -5.82
C PHE A 34 -0.41 77.87 -5.85
N ASN A 35 0.65 78.65 -5.98
CA ASN A 35 2.05 78.26 -6.06
C ASN A 35 2.59 77.99 -4.66
N SER A 36 3.67 77.19 -4.62
CA SER A 36 4.61 77.02 -3.50
C SER A 36 4.11 76.24 -2.29
N PHE A 37 4.60 75.00 -2.14
CA PHE A 37 4.96 74.51 -0.81
C PHE A 37 6.32 73.80 -0.78
N LYS A 38 7.26 74.57 -0.22
CA LYS A 38 8.59 74.28 0.29
C LYS A 38 8.88 72.81 0.65
N LYS A 39 10.02 72.35 0.11
CA LYS A 39 10.78 71.15 0.49
C LYS A 39 11.17 71.23 1.98
N SER A 40 10.65 70.34 2.83
CA SER A 40 11.05 70.23 4.25
C SER A 40 11.78 68.91 4.51
N THR A 41 12.98 69.08 5.04
CA THR A 41 13.95 68.11 5.54
C THR A 41 13.35 67.13 6.56
N GLY A 42 13.22 65.86 6.18
CA GLY A 42 12.86 64.75 7.08
C GLY A 42 13.14 63.37 6.52
N GLY A 43 13.99 63.26 5.49
CA GLY A 43 14.07 62.08 4.60
C GLY A 43 14.84 60.87 5.13
N LEU A 44 15.40 60.90 6.35
CA LEU A 44 16.19 59.78 6.87
C LEU A 44 15.44 58.88 7.85
N ILE A 45 14.60 59.42 8.73
CA ILE A 45 13.84 58.61 9.71
C ILE A 45 12.67 57.88 9.02
N LEU A 46 12.07 58.50 7.99
CA LEU A 46 10.93 57.94 7.26
C LEU A 46 11.30 56.69 6.43
N LYS A 47 12.53 56.63 5.91
CA LYS A 47 13.01 55.48 5.11
C LYS A 47 13.22 54.24 5.97
N SER A 48 13.69 54.42 7.21
CA SER A 48 13.93 53.30 8.12
C SER A 48 12.61 52.67 8.55
N VAL A 49 11.64 53.45 9.03
CA VAL A 49 10.33 52.93 9.48
C VAL A 49 9.57 52.22 8.34
N SER A 50 9.62 52.77 7.12
CA SER A 50 8.99 52.16 5.94
C SER A 50 9.60 50.81 5.57
N GLN A 51 10.91 50.63 5.77
CA GLN A 51 11.61 49.40 5.41
C GLN A 51 11.38 48.30 6.45
N TRP A 52 11.27 48.66 7.74
CA TRP A 52 10.84 47.73 8.79
C TRP A 52 9.37 47.34 8.64
N MET A 53 8.51 48.25 8.18
CA MET A 53 7.09 47.95 7.91
C MET A 53 6.91 46.95 6.75
N LEU A 54 7.73 47.05 5.70
CA LEU A 54 7.77 46.07 4.61
C LEU A 54 8.26 44.70 5.08
N TYR A 55 9.29 44.64 5.94
CA TYR A 55 9.75 43.37 6.51
C TYR A 55 8.71 42.73 7.42
N VAL A 56 7.99 43.50 8.22
CA VAL A 56 6.89 43.01 9.07
C VAL A 56 5.73 42.49 8.21
N VAL A 57 5.35 43.19 7.14
CA VAL A 57 4.33 42.73 6.19
C VAL A 57 4.78 41.47 5.42
N MET A 58 6.06 41.34 5.09
CA MET A 58 6.61 40.15 4.44
C MET A 58 6.74 38.95 5.40
N LEU A 59 7.00 39.20 6.69
CA LEU A 59 6.99 38.19 7.76
C LEU A 59 5.56 37.76 8.16
N LEU A 60 4.58 38.66 8.10
CA LEU A 60 3.16 38.36 8.32
C LEU A 60 2.46 37.77 7.07
N GLY A 61 2.97 38.03 5.87
CA GLY A 61 2.41 37.55 4.60
C GLY A 61 2.73 36.09 4.24
N GLY A 62 3.63 35.42 4.97
CA GLY A 62 4.04 34.04 4.70
C GLY A 62 3.08 32.93 5.18
N GLY A 63 1.92 33.30 5.73
CA GLY A 63 1.05 32.38 6.48
C GLY A 63 -0.19 31.82 5.75
N LEU A 64 -0.50 32.26 4.52
CA LEU A 64 -1.59 31.66 3.74
C LEU A 64 -1.05 30.43 3.02
N ARG A 65 -0.82 29.35 3.78
CA ARG A 65 -0.86 28.02 3.17
C ARG A 65 -2.31 27.79 2.78
N ALA A 66 -2.56 27.70 1.48
CA ALA A 66 -3.79 27.11 1.00
C ALA A 66 -3.78 25.66 1.52
N GLU A 67 -4.53 25.37 2.59
CA GLU A 67 -5.03 24.03 2.81
C GLU A 67 -5.79 23.68 1.53
N ALA A 68 -5.16 22.88 0.68
CA ALA A 68 -5.87 22.25 -0.42
C ALA A 68 -7.02 21.48 0.23
N GLU A 69 -8.26 21.83 -0.13
CA GLU A 69 -9.41 21.03 0.31
C GLU A 69 -9.13 19.57 -0.06
N PRO A 70 -9.35 18.63 0.86
CA PRO A 70 -9.12 17.23 0.58
C PRO A 70 -9.96 16.87 -0.65
N THR A 71 -9.29 16.44 -1.72
CA THR A 71 -9.97 15.96 -2.93
C THR A 71 -11.03 14.96 -2.50
N ALA A 72 -12.31 15.31 -2.69
CA ALA A 72 -13.40 14.41 -2.38
C ALA A 72 -13.27 13.18 -3.28
N LEU A 73 -13.07 12.01 -2.68
CA LEU A 73 -12.98 10.75 -3.42
C LEU A 73 -14.33 10.47 -4.10
N VAL A 74 -14.27 10.14 -5.38
CA VAL A 74 -15.43 9.70 -6.15
C VAL A 74 -15.50 8.19 -6.11
N PHE A 75 -16.56 7.65 -5.50
CA PHE A 75 -16.76 6.19 -5.44
C PHE A 75 -17.63 5.70 -6.60
N PRO A 76 -17.36 4.50 -7.13
CA PRO A 76 -18.28 3.87 -8.07
C PRO A 76 -19.64 3.63 -7.39
N PRO A 77 -20.75 3.65 -8.15
CA PRO A 77 -22.05 3.26 -7.60
C PRO A 77 -22.08 1.76 -7.31
N MET A 78 -22.72 1.38 -6.20
CA MET A 78 -22.92 -0.03 -5.86
C MET A 78 -24.03 -0.62 -6.75
N THR A 79 -23.64 -1.35 -7.80
CA THR A 79 -24.58 -1.99 -8.74
C THR A 79 -25.00 -3.41 -8.34
N GLY A 80 -24.41 -3.95 -7.27
CA GLY A 80 -24.66 -5.29 -6.74
C GLY A 80 -23.43 -5.85 -6.01
N SER A 81 -23.39 -7.18 -5.82
CA SER A 81 -22.28 -7.85 -5.14
C SER A 81 -20.97 -7.87 -5.96
N VAL A 82 -21.03 -7.57 -7.26
CA VAL A 82 -19.84 -7.45 -8.13
C VAL A 82 -19.89 -6.13 -8.87
N VAL A 83 -18.85 -5.32 -8.72
CA VAL A 83 -18.66 -4.02 -9.38
C VAL A 83 -17.34 -4.05 -10.13
N ASP A 84 -17.37 -4.29 -11.43
CA ASP A 84 -16.16 -4.37 -12.27
C ASP A 84 -15.86 -3.02 -12.96
N ALA A 85 -15.32 -2.05 -12.22
CA ALA A 85 -15.00 -0.73 -12.79
C ALA A 85 -13.70 -0.75 -13.61
N ALA A 86 -12.85 -1.75 -13.43
CA ALA A 86 -11.57 -1.89 -14.15
C ALA A 86 -11.64 -2.79 -15.40
N GLN A 87 -12.80 -3.37 -15.70
CA GLN A 87 -13.02 -4.32 -16.79
C GLN A 87 -12.05 -5.51 -16.74
N MET A 88 -11.89 -6.09 -15.54
CA MET A 88 -10.98 -7.20 -15.28
C MET A 88 -11.66 -8.57 -15.38
N LEU A 89 -12.99 -8.60 -15.37
CA LEU A 89 -13.78 -9.83 -15.38
C LEU A 89 -14.51 -9.98 -16.71
N ASP A 90 -14.50 -11.18 -17.28
CA ASP A 90 -15.38 -11.50 -18.40
C ASP A 90 -16.83 -11.67 -17.92
N SER A 91 -17.79 -11.52 -18.83
CA SER A 91 -19.22 -11.58 -18.49
C SER A 91 -19.64 -12.90 -17.85
N GLN A 92 -19.01 -14.03 -18.22
CA GLN A 92 -19.38 -15.31 -17.61
C GLN A 92 -18.88 -15.39 -16.17
N THR A 93 -17.65 -14.94 -15.91
CA THR A 93 -17.07 -14.89 -14.56
C THR A 93 -17.86 -13.95 -13.66
N THR A 94 -18.25 -12.77 -14.12
CA THR A 94 -19.10 -11.84 -13.36
C THR A 94 -20.44 -12.47 -12.98
N VAL A 95 -21.09 -13.19 -13.92
CA VAL A 95 -22.37 -13.87 -13.64
C VAL A 95 -22.19 -15.04 -12.66
N ARG A 96 -21.11 -15.84 -12.78
CA ARG A 96 -20.79 -16.91 -11.83
C ARG A 96 -20.57 -16.36 -10.43
N LEU A 97 -19.71 -15.35 -10.30
CA LEU A 97 -19.41 -14.68 -9.04
C LEU A 97 -20.67 -14.07 -8.41
N ALA A 98 -21.44 -13.28 -9.17
CA ALA A 98 -22.66 -12.66 -8.64
C ALA A 98 -23.67 -13.71 -8.13
N ARG A 99 -23.79 -14.85 -8.81
CA ARG A 99 -24.64 -15.95 -8.37
C ARG A 99 -24.11 -16.64 -7.11
N LEU A 100 -22.80 -16.88 -7.06
CA LEU A 100 -22.13 -17.46 -5.90
C LEU A 100 -22.31 -16.59 -4.65
N LEU A 101 -22.03 -15.29 -4.78
CA LEU A 101 -22.14 -14.33 -3.68
C LEU A 101 -23.59 -14.18 -3.20
N ARG A 102 -24.55 -14.13 -4.13
CA ARG A 102 -25.97 -14.06 -3.78
C ARG A 102 -26.47 -15.32 -3.08
N ALA A 103 -26.01 -16.50 -3.51
CA ALA A 103 -26.36 -17.76 -2.86
C ALA A 103 -25.80 -17.83 -1.43
N HIS A 104 -24.58 -17.32 -1.22
CA HIS A 104 -23.99 -17.21 0.11
C HIS A 104 -24.80 -16.25 1.00
N GLU A 105 -25.09 -15.04 0.53
CA GLU A 105 -25.91 -14.05 1.25
C GLU A 105 -27.29 -14.60 1.62
N GLN A 106 -27.94 -15.36 0.73
CA GLN A 106 -29.22 -16.00 1.02
C GLN A 106 -29.13 -17.12 2.07
N ALA A 107 -27.99 -17.80 2.16
CA ALA A 107 -27.79 -18.94 3.05
C ALA A 107 -27.34 -18.51 4.46
N THR A 108 -26.50 -17.47 4.55
CA THR A 108 -25.90 -17.04 5.82
C THR A 108 -26.42 -15.69 6.32
N GLY A 109 -26.97 -14.86 5.43
CA GLY A 109 -27.25 -13.45 5.71
C GLY A 109 -26.03 -12.54 5.57
N GLU A 110 -24.85 -13.10 5.28
CA GLU A 110 -23.58 -12.38 5.20
C GLU A 110 -23.30 -11.95 3.76
N ARG A 111 -22.93 -10.69 3.56
CA ARG A 111 -22.72 -10.13 2.22
C ARG A 111 -21.24 -10.03 1.87
N VAL A 112 -20.82 -10.68 0.80
CA VAL A 112 -19.48 -10.48 0.23
C VAL A 112 -19.58 -9.68 -1.07
N VAL A 113 -18.83 -8.59 -1.16
CA VAL A 113 -18.84 -7.66 -2.30
C VAL A 113 -17.45 -7.59 -2.93
N VAL A 114 -17.39 -7.70 -4.25
CA VAL A 114 -16.16 -7.66 -5.04
C VAL A 114 -16.13 -6.41 -5.91
N VAL A 115 -15.08 -5.61 -5.79
CA VAL A 115 -14.88 -4.37 -6.55
C VAL A 115 -13.54 -4.40 -7.24
N THR A 116 -13.51 -4.10 -8.53
CA THR A 116 -12.27 -3.88 -9.28
C THR A 116 -12.13 -2.40 -9.63
N LEU A 117 -10.94 -1.85 -9.47
CA LEU A 117 -10.64 -0.43 -9.65
C LEU A 117 -9.44 -0.25 -10.57
N ALA A 118 -9.56 0.72 -11.49
CA ALA A 118 -8.48 1.15 -12.37
C ALA A 118 -7.71 2.35 -11.81
N ASP A 119 -8.33 3.13 -10.92
CA ASP A 119 -7.73 4.34 -10.33
C ASP A 119 -8.14 4.46 -8.85
N LEU A 120 -7.19 4.90 -8.02
CA LEU A 120 -7.37 5.18 -6.60
C LEU A 120 -7.34 6.70 -6.30
N GLN A 121 -7.32 7.57 -7.32
CA GLN A 121 -7.37 9.02 -7.17
C GLN A 121 -6.24 9.60 -6.29
N GLY A 122 -5.07 8.95 -6.33
CA GLY A 122 -3.88 9.37 -5.58
C GLY A 122 -3.83 8.91 -4.11
N THR A 123 -4.79 8.10 -3.64
CA THR A 123 -4.75 7.51 -2.30
C THR A 123 -4.17 6.09 -2.30
N SER A 124 -3.90 5.56 -1.11
CA SER A 124 -3.55 4.14 -0.96
C SER A 124 -4.79 3.24 -1.16
N ILE A 125 -4.58 1.95 -1.44
CA ILE A 125 -5.70 1.01 -1.63
C ILE A 125 -6.44 0.75 -0.31
N GLU A 126 -5.71 0.77 0.80
CA GLU A 126 -6.21 0.59 2.15
C GLU A 126 -7.10 1.77 2.55
N GLU A 127 -6.63 3.01 2.32
CA GLU A 127 -7.42 4.21 2.59
C GLU A 127 -8.65 4.30 1.67
N PHE A 128 -8.49 3.99 0.37
CA PHE A 128 -9.61 3.98 -0.57
C PHE A 128 -10.65 2.93 -0.18
N GLY A 129 -10.20 1.71 0.13
CA GLY A 129 -11.05 0.58 0.47
C GLY A 129 -11.82 0.80 1.77
N ALA A 130 -11.16 1.32 2.82
CA ALA A 130 -11.83 1.65 4.07
C ALA A 130 -12.93 2.70 3.87
N ARG A 131 -12.62 3.80 3.17
CA ARG A 131 -13.61 4.86 2.89
C ARG A 131 -14.75 4.38 1.98
N LEU A 132 -14.45 3.48 1.03
CA LEU A 132 -15.47 2.85 0.19
C LEU A 132 -16.40 1.94 1.03
N GLY A 133 -15.82 1.15 1.94
CA GLY A 133 -16.57 0.31 2.88
C GLY A 133 -17.50 1.14 3.75
N ASP A 134 -17.02 2.27 4.29
CA ASP A 134 -17.86 3.20 5.06
C ASP A 134 -18.97 3.83 4.19
N ALA A 135 -18.63 4.27 2.98
CA ALA A 135 -19.58 4.87 2.05
C ALA A 135 -20.70 3.92 1.61
N TRP A 136 -20.41 2.61 1.58
CA TRP A 136 -21.38 1.56 1.25
C TRP A 136 -21.96 0.85 2.48
N SER A 137 -21.60 1.29 3.69
CA SER A 137 -22.00 0.65 4.96
C SER A 137 -21.61 -0.84 5.07
N LEU A 138 -20.52 -1.24 4.40
CA LEU A 138 -19.92 -2.58 4.44
C LEU A 138 -18.65 -2.66 5.31
N GLY A 139 -18.23 -1.53 5.87
CA GLY A 139 -17.02 -1.43 6.68
C GLY A 139 -17.23 -1.89 8.13
N PRO A 140 -16.23 -1.67 9.00
CA PRO A 140 -16.29 -2.02 10.41
C PRO A 140 -17.32 -1.17 11.18
N HIS A 141 -17.73 -0.03 10.61
CA HIS A 141 -18.79 0.84 11.10
C HIS A 141 -20.13 0.61 10.37
N GLY A 142 -20.19 -0.37 9.47
CA GLY A 142 -21.40 -0.75 8.76
C GLY A 142 -22.39 -1.50 9.67
N GLU A 143 -23.67 -1.44 9.29
CA GLU A 143 -24.72 -2.24 9.93
C GLU A 143 -24.80 -3.66 9.36
N ASP A 144 -24.18 -3.90 8.19
CA ASP A 144 -24.24 -5.16 7.47
C ASP A 144 -23.07 -6.10 7.81
N ASP A 145 -23.39 -7.38 8.06
CA ASP A 145 -22.42 -8.47 8.20
C ASP A 145 -21.75 -8.73 6.85
N SER A 146 -20.62 -8.05 6.59
CA SER A 146 -20.09 -8.02 5.22
C SER A 146 -18.56 -8.05 5.10
N VAL A 147 -18.11 -8.48 3.92
CA VAL A 147 -16.70 -8.44 3.49
C VAL A 147 -16.61 -7.71 2.17
N LEU A 148 -15.75 -6.69 2.09
CA LEU A 148 -15.47 -5.94 0.88
C LEU A 148 -14.09 -6.32 0.34
N LEU A 149 -14.06 -6.92 -0.85
CA LEU A 149 -12.85 -7.25 -1.59
C LEU A 149 -12.59 -6.18 -2.66
N VAL A 150 -11.51 -5.42 -2.51
CA VAL A 150 -11.08 -4.38 -3.45
C VAL A 150 -9.84 -4.83 -4.20
N VAL A 151 -9.91 -4.83 -5.53
CA VAL A 151 -8.80 -5.20 -6.41
C VAL A 151 -8.36 -4.00 -7.23
N TYR A 152 -7.09 -3.62 -7.09
CA TYR A 152 -6.51 -2.54 -7.86
C TYR A 152 -5.65 -3.07 -9.01
N ARG A 153 -6.10 -2.82 -10.24
CA ARG A 153 -5.50 -3.36 -11.47
C ARG A 153 -4.03 -2.99 -11.64
N ASP A 154 -3.69 -1.72 -11.52
CA ASP A 154 -2.40 -1.18 -11.98
C ASP A 154 -1.22 -1.60 -11.11
N LYS A 155 -1.48 -1.85 -9.82
CA LYS A 155 -0.45 -2.34 -8.87
C LYS A 155 -0.64 -3.80 -8.50
N ARG A 156 -1.62 -4.50 -9.08
CA ARG A 156 -1.97 -5.89 -8.75
C ARG A 156 -2.17 -6.09 -7.25
N LYS A 157 -2.69 -5.07 -6.57
CA LYS A 157 -2.89 -5.08 -5.13
C LYS A 157 -4.32 -5.46 -4.81
N VAL A 158 -4.49 -6.15 -3.69
CA VAL A 158 -5.78 -6.48 -3.13
C VAL A 158 -5.84 -5.92 -1.73
N PHE A 159 -7.02 -5.42 -1.37
CA PHE A 159 -7.36 -5.04 -0.02
C PHE A 159 -8.69 -5.71 0.34
N MET A 160 -8.81 -6.16 1.58
CA MET A 160 -10.05 -6.71 2.11
C MET A 160 -10.43 -5.98 3.40
N GLU A 161 -11.63 -5.41 3.41
CA GLU A 161 -12.25 -4.89 4.62
C GLU A 161 -13.22 -5.93 5.16
N VAL A 162 -13.16 -6.18 6.46
CA VAL A 162 -14.04 -7.13 7.14
C VAL A 162 -14.91 -6.39 8.15
N GLY A 163 -16.23 -6.49 7.97
CA GLY A 163 -17.23 -5.93 8.88
C GLY A 163 -17.10 -6.47 10.30
N ALA A 164 -17.49 -5.66 11.29
CA ALA A 164 -17.23 -5.95 12.69
C ALA A 164 -17.80 -7.30 13.17
N ALA A 165 -18.99 -7.66 12.70
CA ALA A 165 -19.67 -8.90 13.10
C ALA A 165 -18.97 -10.18 12.62
N LEU A 166 -18.16 -10.09 11.56
CA LEU A 166 -17.47 -11.25 10.98
C LEU A 166 -16.08 -11.48 11.59
N LYS A 167 -15.52 -10.50 12.31
CA LYS A 167 -14.13 -10.51 12.81
C LYS A 167 -13.78 -11.68 13.73
N ASP A 168 -14.78 -12.24 14.42
CA ASP A 168 -14.58 -13.39 15.31
C ASP A 168 -14.28 -14.69 14.55
N ARG A 169 -14.72 -14.79 13.29
CA ARG A 169 -14.64 -16.00 12.45
C ARG A 169 -13.72 -15.82 11.25
N PHE A 170 -13.71 -14.62 10.70
CA PHE A 170 -12.89 -14.21 9.58
C PHE A 170 -12.18 -12.89 9.93
N ASN A 171 -10.87 -12.92 10.11
CA ASN A 171 -10.09 -11.75 10.48
C ASN A 171 -9.12 -11.32 9.37
N GLU A 172 -8.48 -10.18 9.57
CA GLU A 172 -7.54 -9.59 8.62
C GLU A 172 -6.34 -10.51 8.32
N ALA A 173 -5.88 -11.31 9.29
CA ALA A 173 -4.79 -12.26 9.07
C ALA A 173 -5.18 -13.38 8.11
N GLN A 174 -6.41 -13.92 8.24
CA GLN A 174 -6.95 -14.88 7.29
C GLN A 174 -7.17 -14.26 5.91
N ALA A 175 -7.64 -13.01 5.86
CA ALA A 175 -7.78 -12.27 4.62
C ALA A 175 -6.43 -12.11 3.90
N SER A 176 -5.38 -11.66 4.60
CA SER A 176 -4.02 -11.54 4.04
C SER A 176 -3.52 -12.88 3.51
N LEU A 177 -3.74 -13.97 4.25
CA LEU A 177 -3.33 -15.31 3.81
C LEU A 177 -4.00 -15.73 2.51
N ILE A 178 -5.30 -15.47 2.34
CA ILE A 178 -6.03 -15.74 1.10
C ILE A 178 -5.47 -14.91 -0.05
N ILE A 179 -5.18 -13.62 0.18
CA ILE A 179 -4.59 -12.75 -0.84
C ILE A 179 -3.25 -13.31 -1.30
N ASP A 180 -2.34 -13.56 -0.35
CA ASP A 180 -0.97 -13.95 -0.64
C ASP A 180 -0.88 -15.34 -1.26
N MET A 181 -1.69 -16.30 -0.81
CA MET A 181 -1.62 -17.68 -1.28
C MET A 181 -2.43 -17.96 -2.54
N LEU A 182 -3.56 -17.26 -2.76
CA LEU A 182 -4.51 -17.60 -3.83
C LEU A 182 -4.65 -16.52 -4.90
N MET A 183 -4.51 -15.25 -4.55
CA MET A 183 -4.75 -14.13 -5.47
C MET A 183 -3.46 -13.61 -6.09
N THR A 184 -2.47 -13.25 -5.27
CA THR A 184 -1.17 -12.72 -5.69
C THR A 184 -0.49 -13.57 -6.78
N PRO A 185 -0.33 -14.91 -6.64
CA PRO A 185 0.32 -15.70 -7.68
C PRO A 185 -0.45 -15.70 -9.03
N GLU A 186 -1.77 -15.69 -8.98
CA GLU A 186 -2.58 -15.59 -10.20
C GLU A 186 -2.47 -14.22 -10.84
N PHE A 187 -2.31 -13.18 -10.03
CA PHE A 187 -2.17 -11.81 -10.51
C PHE A 187 -0.82 -11.59 -11.17
N ASP A 188 0.24 -12.19 -10.65
CA ASP A 188 1.58 -12.16 -11.27
C ASP A 188 1.54 -12.74 -12.69
N ASP A 189 0.74 -13.79 -12.89
CA ASP A 189 0.51 -14.42 -14.20
C ASP A 189 -0.53 -13.72 -15.08
N ASN A 190 -0.99 -12.51 -14.73
CA ASN A 190 -2.08 -11.78 -15.39
C ASN A 190 -3.44 -12.52 -15.41
N ARG A 191 -3.62 -13.55 -14.58
CA ARG A 191 -4.86 -14.33 -14.47
C ARG A 191 -5.79 -13.73 -13.40
N PHE A 192 -6.13 -12.45 -13.54
CA PHE A 192 -6.93 -11.72 -12.54
C PHE A 192 -8.29 -12.36 -12.23
N ALA A 193 -9.06 -12.71 -13.27
CA ALA A 193 -10.37 -13.33 -13.09
C ALA A 193 -10.29 -14.64 -12.27
N VAL A 194 -9.22 -15.41 -12.45
CA VAL A 194 -9.00 -16.66 -11.71
C VAL A 194 -8.66 -16.39 -10.26
N GLY A 195 -7.71 -15.47 -10.01
CA GLY A 195 -7.34 -15.09 -8.65
C GLY A 195 -8.53 -14.53 -7.88
N ILE A 196 -9.36 -13.70 -8.52
CA ILE A 196 -10.58 -13.15 -7.91
C ILE A 196 -11.59 -14.27 -7.61
N GLU A 197 -11.83 -15.19 -8.55
CA GLU A 197 -12.77 -16.31 -8.36
C GLU A 197 -12.32 -17.24 -7.22
N ARG A 198 -11.05 -17.66 -7.21
CA ARG A 198 -10.50 -18.52 -6.15
C ARG A 198 -10.47 -17.82 -4.79
N GLY A 199 -10.02 -16.57 -4.75
CA GLY A 199 -9.99 -15.76 -3.51
C GLY A 199 -11.39 -15.61 -2.93
N THR A 200 -12.37 -15.27 -3.77
CA THR A 200 -13.77 -15.12 -3.34
C THR A 200 -14.36 -16.44 -2.81
N ARG A 201 -14.08 -17.57 -3.48
CA ARG A 201 -14.49 -18.90 -2.98
C ARG A 201 -13.85 -19.22 -1.63
N ALA A 202 -12.58 -18.91 -1.45
CA ALA A 202 -11.87 -19.14 -0.19
C ALA A 202 -12.43 -18.27 0.95
N VAL A 203 -12.81 -17.03 0.67
CA VAL A 203 -13.50 -16.15 1.64
C VAL A 203 -14.83 -16.78 2.07
N ILE A 204 -15.65 -17.22 1.10
CA ILE A 204 -16.93 -17.91 1.41
C ILE A 204 -16.70 -19.16 2.25
N ALA A 205 -15.68 -19.96 1.93
CA ALA A 205 -15.33 -21.14 2.71
C ALA A 205 -14.92 -20.79 4.15
N ALA A 206 -14.11 -19.74 4.33
CA ALA A 206 -13.67 -19.26 5.64
C ALA A 206 -14.84 -18.73 6.48
N LEU A 207 -15.84 -18.12 5.83
CA LEU A 207 -17.11 -17.74 6.41
C LEU A 207 -18.07 -18.93 6.63
N GLY A 208 -17.62 -20.18 6.42
CA GLY A 208 -18.47 -21.37 6.63
C GLY A 208 -19.63 -21.50 5.65
N GLY A 209 -19.61 -20.74 4.55
CA GLY A 209 -20.58 -20.84 3.48
C GLY A 209 -20.44 -22.16 2.70
N GLN A 210 -21.56 -22.72 2.26
CA GLN A 210 -21.55 -23.83 1.32
C GLN A 210 -21.22 -23.27 -0.07
N ILE A 211 -20.06 -23.63 -0.60
CA ILE A 211 -19.73 -23.31 -1.99
C ILE A 211 -20.60 -24.22 -2.87
N PRO A 212 -21.52 -23.69 -3.69
CA PRO A 212 -22.29 -24.52 -4.60
C PRO A 212 -21.34 -25.20 -5.58
N ASP A 213 -21.64 -26.45 -5.92
CA ASP A 213 -20.82 -27.27 -6.80
C ASP A 213 -20.88 -26.73 -8.24
N TYR A 214 -20.08 -25.71 -8.52
CA TYR A 214 -19.89 -25.18 -9.86
C TYR A 214 -18.69 -25.90 -10.48
N PRO A 215 -18.81 -26.34 -11.75
CA PRO A 215 -17.66 -26.82 -12.48
C PRO A 215 -16.65 -25.67 -12.51
N GLU A 216 -15.58 -25.82 -11.73
CA GLU A 216 -14.40 -24.96 -11.82
C GLU A 216 -14.05 -24.87 -13.32
N PRO A 217 -13.83 -23.68 -13.88
CA PRO A 217 -13.23 -23.60 -15.20
C PRO A 217 -11.95 -24.41 -15.10
N THR A 218 -11.91 -25.54 -15.82
CA THR A 218 -10.84 -26.53 -15.78
C THR A 218 -9.62 -25.93 -16.46
N ARG A 219 -9.05 -24.90 -15.84
CA ARG A 219 -7.66 -24.59 -16.02
C ARG A 219 -6.97 -25.70 -15.29
N GLN A 220 -6.40 -26.59 -16.10
CA GLN A 220 -5.27 -27.41 -15.71
C GLN A 220 -4.50 -26.61 -14.67
N MET A 221 -4.58 -27.08 -13.43
CA MET A 221 -3.49 -26.92 -12.52
C MET A 221 -2.36 -27.60 -13.27
N SER A 222 -1.70 -26.87 -14.16
CA SER A 222 -0.36 -27.21 -14.60
C SER A 222 0.42 -27.07 -13.31
N GLU A 223 0.38 -28.15 -12.54
CA GLU A 223 1.61 -28.86 -12.35
C GLU A 223 2.71 -27.85 -12.00
N TYR A 224 2.63 -27.36 -10.76
CA TYR A 224 3.82 -27.02 -10.00
C TYR A 224 4.60 -28.29 -9.62
N GLU A 225 4.37 -29.43 -10.29
CA GLU A 225 5.47 -30.30 -10.73
C GLU A 225 6.22 -29.46 -11.77
N GLU A 226 7.03 -28.55 -11.24
CA GLU A 226 8.28 -28.22 -11.90
C GLU A 226 8.84 -29.58 -12.33
N GLN A 227 8.81 -29.85 -13.64
CA GLN A 227 9.76 -30.75 -14.28
C GLN A 227 11.15 -30.15 -14.05
N ALA A 228 11.59 -30.09 -12.79
CA ALA A 228 12.93 -30.52 -12.47
C ALA A 228 12.96 -31.93 -13.01
N SER A 229 13.43 -32.05 -14.25
CA SER A 229 13.77 -33.34 -14.86
C SER A 229 14.39 -34.19 -13.74
N ASP A 230 13.99 -35.44 -13.59
CA ASP A 230 14.56 -36.35 -12.58
C ASP A 230 16.10 -36.19 -12.54
N ASP A 231 16.71 -35.98 -13.71
CA ASP A 231 18.11 -35.59 -13.92
C ASP A 231 18.60 -34.36 -13.12
N GLN A 232 17.84 -33.25 -13.05
CA GLN A 232 18.17 -32.06 -12.25
C GLN A 232 18.08 -32.32 -10.75
N VAL A 233 17.09 -33.09 -10.28
CA VAL A 233 16.97 -33.43 -8.86
C VAL A 233 18.15 -34.30 -8.43
N TRP A 234 18.52 -35.30 -9.24
CA TRP A 234 19.70 -36.12 -9.04
C TRP A 234 21.01 -35.31 -9.08
N LEU A 235 21.15 -34.37 -10.01
CA LEU A 235 22.32 -33.50 -10.08
C LEU A 235 22.47 -32.62 -8.83
N ILE A 236 21.38 -32.01 -8.34
CA ILE A 236 21.40 -31.18 -7.13
C ILE A 236 21.75 -32.03 -5.90
N ALA A 237 21.18 -33.23 -5.77
CA ALA A 237 21.47 -34.15 -4.68
C ALA A 237 22.94 -34.63 -4.67
N ILE A 238 23.51 -34.91 -5.84
CA ILE A 238 24.92 -35.29 -6.00
C ILE A 238 25.83 -34.11 -5.64
N VAL A 239 25.55 -32.91 -6.14
CA VAL A 239 26.35 -31.71 -5.85
C VAL A 239 26.33 -31.39 -4.35
N LEU A 240 25.17 -31.44 -3.69
CA LEU A 240 25.07 -31.22 -2.25
C LEU A 240 25.86 -32.27 -1.45
N THR A 241 25.79 -33.54 -1.86
CA THR A 241 26.52 -34.63 -1.21
C THR A 241 28.04 -34.47 -1.37
N LEU A 242 28.51 -34.04 -2.54
CA LEU A 242 29.93 -33.76 -2.78
C LEU A 242 30.42 -32.53 -2.01
N ILE A 243 29.60 -31.50 -1.84
CA ILE A 243 29.91 -30.33 -1.01
C ILE A 243 30.06 -30.75 0.46
N VAL A 244 29.10 -31.52 0.99
CA VAL A 244 29.15 -32.03 2.37
C VAL A 244 30.38 -32.93 2.58
N LEU A 245 30.64 -33.86 1.67
CA LEU A 245 31.81 -34.73 1.73
C LEU A 245 33.12 -33.93 1.63
N GLY A 246 33.16 -32.92 0.77
CA GLY A 246 34.30 -31.99 0.64
C GLY A 246 34.57 -31.23 1.93
N ILE A 247 33.52 -30.70 2.58
CA ILE A 247 33.63 -30.02 3.88
C ILE A 247 34.14 -30.99 4.95
N VAL A 248 33.65 -32.22 4.99
CA VAL A 248 34.10 -33.25 5.95
C VAL A 248 35.57 -33.62 5.72
N ILE A 249 35.98 -33.85 4.47
CA ILE A 249 37.38 -34.18 4.12
C ILE A 249 38.32 -33.00 4.44
N ILE A 250 37.90 -31.75 4.17
CA ILE A 250 38.65 -30.54 4.52
C ILE A 250 38.77 -30.42 6.04
N SER A 251 37.73 -30.76 6.79
CA SER A 251 37.72 -30.74 8.25
C SER A 251 38.65 -31.80 8.85
N ILE A 252 38.72 -32.99 8.25
CA ILE A 252 39.65 -34.05 8.66
C ILE A 252 41.11 -33.68 8.33
N LYS A 253 41.36 -33.07 7.16
CA LYS A 253 42.71 -32.65 6.77
C LYS A 253 43.21 -31.42 7.56
N ARG A 254 42.32 -30.51 7.96
CA ARG A 254 42.66 -29.38 8.86
C ARG A 254 42.86 -29.81 10.31
N GLY A 255 42.33 -30.95 10.73
CA GLY A 255 42.61 -31.57 12.03
C GLY A 255 43.97 -32.28 12.14
N ALA A 256 44.70 -32.45 11.02
CA ALA A 256 45.96 -33.20 10.95
C ALA A 256 47.21 -32.33 10.71
N VAL A 257 47.12 -31.00 10.82
CA VAL A 257 48.28 -30.10 10.77
C VAL A 257 48.70 -29.71 12.19
N ALA A 258 49.67 -30.47 12.71
CA ALA A 258 50.74 -30.10 13.62
C ALA A 258 50.43 -29.13 14.79
N ARG A 259 50.31 -29.70 15.98
CA ARG A 259 50.65 -29.01 17.24
C ARG A 259 52.15 -28.65 17.20
N PRO A 260 52.57 -27.41 17.53
CA PRO A 260 53.97 -27.07 17.62
C PRO A 260 54.64 -27.86 18.76
N ALA A 261 55.78 -28.47 18.44
CA ALA A 261 56.63 -29.17 19.39
C ALA A 261 57.11 -28.18 20.46
N ARG A 262 56.77 -28.48 21.72
CA ARG A 262 57.23 -27.74 22.89
C ARG A 262 58.56 -28.35 23.31
N ASP A 263 59.63 -27.58 23.13
CA ASP A 263 60.98 -27.92 23.57
C ASP A 263 60.98 -28.42 25.02
N ARG A 264 61.51 -29.63 25.23
CA ARG A 264 61.98 -30.09 26.54
C ARG A 264 63.37 -30.68 26.36
N ALA A 265 64.33 -29.82 26.63
CA ALA A 265 65.69 -30.20 26.98
C ALA A 265 65.69 -30.94 28.33
N ALA A 266 66.53 -31.99 28.38
CA ALA A 266 67.27 -32.52 29.53
C ALA A 266 66.55 -32.71 30.89
N ASP A 267 66.29 -33.99 31.22
CA ASP A 267 66.76 -34.68 32.43
C ASP A 267 66.11 -36.09 32.44
N ARG A 268 66.83 -37.20 32.24
CA ARG A 268 67.86 -37.83 33.09
C ARG A 268 67.35 -38.22 34.50
N ASN A 269 66.37 -39.12 34.57
CA ASN A 269 66.19 -40.11 35.65
C ASN A 269 65.08 -41.09 35.18
N GLY A 270 65.22 -42.41 35.08
CA GLY A 270 65.81 -43.32 36.05
C GLY A 270 64.67 -44.04 36.80
N GLY A 271 64.40 -45.31 36.47
CA GLY A 271 63.42 -46.18 37.14
C GLY A 271 62.40 -46.73 36.14
N ARG A 272 62.51 -47.93 35.56
CA ARG A 272 62.91 -49.26 36.07
C ARG A 272 62.07 -49.70 37.27
N PHE A 273 61.35 -50.81 37.07
CA PHE A 273 60.84 -51.87 37.97
C PHE A 273 59.44 -52.25 37.47
N GLY A 274 59.11 -53.46 37.02
CA GLY A 274 59.63 -54.82 37.25
C GLY A 274 58.36 -55.68 37.35
N GLY A 275 58.09 -56.69 36.51
CA GLY A 275 58.95 -57.78 36.09
C GLY A 275 58.66 -58.97 37.00
N GLY A 276 57.71 -59.82 36.60
CA GLY A 276 57.35 -61.06 37.31
C GLY A 276 57.94 -62.29 36.61
N GLY A 277 58.74 -63.05 37.38
CA GLY A 277 58.73 -64.51 37.39
C GLY A 277 59.48 -65.29 36.31
N ALA A 278 60.61 -65.89 36.70
CA ALA A 278 61.11 -67.14 36.14
C ALA A 278 61.30 -68.17 37.29
N SER A 279 60.71 -69.36 37.08
CA SER A 279 61.05 -70.73 37.53
C SER A 279 62.29 -70.93 38.41
N GLY A 280 62.37 -71.82 39.40
CA GLY A 280 61.77 -73.15 39.60
C GLY A 280 62.88 -74.13 40.05
N ASN A 281 62.53 -75.15 40.86
CA ASN A 281 63.30 -76.32 41.34
C ASN A 281 64.56 -76.05 42.21
N TRP A 282 64.83 -76.78 43.30
CA TRP A 282 64.71 -78.21 43.61
C TRP A 282 64.38 -78.43 45.10
#